data_AF-H1G015-F1
#
_entry.id   AF-H1G015-F1
#
_cell.length_a   1.000
_cell.length_b   1.000
_cell.length_c   1.000
_cell.angle_alpha   90.00
_cell.angle_beta   90.00
_cell.angle_gamma   90.00
#
_symmetry.space_group_name_H-M   'P 1'
#
loop_
_entity.id
_entity.type
_entity.pdbx_description
1 polymer ?
#
loop_
_entity_poly.entity_id
_entity_poly.type
_entity_poly.pdbx_seq_one_letter_code
_entity_poly.pdbx_strand_id
1 'polypeptide(L)'
;MMVPVAESAPEWSALSRAERAVLAPLAERWDDLPPRRRLHLLRVADRWQDMNPEQRDRFSSDLRRLESLSPEERRQLRDQRHRLEALPEDERRLHRERLEHFQRLSPEEREHLRERWLQMSPEERRAIRERGRVSED
;
A
#
# COMPACT_ATOMS: atom_id res chain seq x y z
N MET A 1 16.37 32.38 -23.55
CA MET A 1 16.35 30.96 -23.13
C MET A 1 15.84 30.91 -21.70
N MET A 2 14.59 30.52 -21.49
CA MET A 2 14.04 30.30 -20.15
C MET A 2 14.40 28.87 -19.75
N VAL A 3 15.29 28.73 -18.76
CA VAL A 3 15.56 27.45 -18.11
C VAL A 3 14.33 27.14 -17.25
N PRO A 4 13.63 26.00 -17.43
CA PRO A 4 12.51 25.70 -16.56
C PRO A 4 13.07 25.43 -15.17
N VAL A 5 12.65 26.24 -14.20
CA VAL A 5 12.82 25.96 -12.77
C VAL A 5 12.10 24.64 -12.50
N ALA A 6 12.85 23.55 -12.36
CA ALA A 6 12.34 22.30 -11.83
C ALA A 6 11.90 22.55 -10.36
N GLU A 7 10.76 22.02 -9.95
CA GLU A 7 10.39 21.88 -8.53
C GLU A 7 11.40 20.93 -7.86
N SER A 8 12.53 21.49 -7.42
CA SER A 8 13.79 20.81 -7.17
C SER A 8 13.74 19.77 -6.04
N ALA A 9 13.75 18.49 -6.39
CA ALA A 9 14.22 17.47 -5.46
C ALA A 9 15.74 17.67 -5.24
N PRO A 10 16.25 17.53 -4.00
CA PRO A 10 17.67 17.70 -3.73
C PRO A 10 18.53 16.67 -4.49
N GLU A 11 19.74 17.08 -4.86
CA GLU A 11 20.77 16.19 -5.40
C GLU A 11 21.31 15.26 -4.31
N TRP A 12 21.98 14.19 -4.71
CA TRP A 12 22.51 13.18 -3.77
C TRP A 12 23.40 13.77 -2.67
N SER A 13 24.20 14.78 -3.05
CA SER A 13 25.14 15.48 -2.16
C SER A 13 24.44 16.31 -1.06
N ALA A 14 23.22 16.78 -1.33
CA ALA A 14 22.43 17.62 -0.43
C ALA A 14 21.58 16.80 0.57
N LEU A 15 21.56 15.47 0.45
CA LEU A 15 20.82 14.59 1.34
C LEU A 15 21.48 14.47 2.73
N SER A 16 20.65 14.33 3.76
CA SER A 16 21.12 14.04 5.12
C SER A 16 21.84 12.69 5.17
N ARG A 17 22.64 12.47 6.22
CA ARG A 17 23.37 11.20 6.41
C ARG A 17 22.40 10.01 6.53
N ALA A 18 21.27 10.22 7.18
CA ALA A 18 20.27 9.18 7.40
C ALA A 18 19.51 8.85 6.11
N GLU A 19 19.12 9.85 5.31
CA GLU A 19 18.53 9.62 3.99
C GLU A 19 19.49 8.89 3.04
N ARG A 20 20.77 9.29 3.02
CA ARG A 20 21.80 8.60 2.21
C ARG A 20 22.00 7.16 2.63
N ALA A 21 21.91 6.84 3.92
CA ALA A 21 22.05 5.47 4.39
C ALA A 21 20.90 4.58 3.89
N VAL A 22 19.66 5.09 3.93
CA VAL A 22 18.47 4.36 3.46
C VAL A 22 18.45 4.25 1.93
N LEU A 23 18.85 5.32 1.23
CA LEU A 23 18.80 5.42 -0.22
C LEU A 23 20.12 5.00 -0.89
N ALA A 24 21.08 4.45 -0.14
CA ALA A 24 22.40 4.05 -0.64
C ALA A 24 22.34 3.19 -1.93
N PRO A 25 21.41 2.21 -2.08
CA PRO A 25 21.29 1.44 -3.31
C PRO A 25 20.89 2.24 -4.56
N LEU A 26 20.44 3.49 -4.38
CA LEU A 26 20.02 4.39 -5.45
C LEU A 26 21.05 5.49 -5.73
N ALA A 27 22.17 5.54 -4.99
CA ALA A 27 23.15 6.63 -5.03
C ALA A 27 23.62 6.95 -6.46
N GLU A 28 24.00 5.93 -7.23
CA GLU A 28 24.58 6.09 -8.56
C GLU A 28 23.61 6.67 -9.59
N ARG A 29 22.30 6.39 -9.44
CA ARG A 29 21.26 6.83 -10.38
C ARG A 29 20.38 7.94 -9.82
N TRP A 30 20.70 8.45 -8.63
CA TRP A 30 19.81 9.33 -7.87
C TRP A 30 19.48 10.60 -8.66
N ASP A 31 20.50 11.25 -9.20
CA ASP A 31 20.36 12.52 -9.91
C ASP A 31 19.68 12.36 -11.29
N ASP A 32 19.71 11.14 -11.86
CA ASP A 32 18.98 10.77 -13.09
C ASP A 32 17.48 10.52 -12.86
N LEU A 33 17.05 10.37 -11.61
CA LEU A 33 15.64 10.13 -11.31
C LEU A 33 14.81 11.42 -11.51
N PRO A 34 13.59 11.30 -12.09
CA PRO A 34 12.67 12.43 -12.18
C PRO A 34 12.42 13.06 -10.80
N PRO A 35 12.33 14.41 -10.67
CA PRO A 35 12.18 15.08 -9.38
C PRO A 35 11.03 14.54 -8.52
N ARG A 36 9.87 14.26 -9.13
CA ARG A 36 8.72 13.64 -8.43
C ARG A 36 9.05 12.31 -7.78
N ARG A 37 9.88 11.48 -8.43
CA ARG A 37 10.31 10.18 -7.91
C ARG A 37 11.30 10.35 -6.76
N ARG A 38 12.25 11.28 -6.86
CA ARG A 38 13.15 11.64 -5.77
C ARG A 38 12.38 12.12 -4.53
N LEU A 39 11.45 13.06 -4.68
CA LEU A 39 10.59 13.52 -3.58
C LEU A 39 9.80 12.38 -2.93
N HIS A 40 9.27 11.44 -3.71
CA HIS A 40 8.58 10.27 -3.16
C HIS A 40 9.53 9.40 -2.33
N LEU A 41 10.73 9.12 -2.82
CA LEU A 41 11.73 8.31 -2.12
C LEU A 41 12.23 8.98 -0.84
N LEU A 42 12.37 10.31 -0.82
CA LEU A 42 12.70 11.04 0.40
C LEU A 42 11.61 10.90 1.47
N ARG A 43 10.33 11.01 1.09
CA ARG A 43 9.22 10.76 2.04
C ARG A 43 9.20 9.32 2.56
N VAL A 44 9.68 8.36 1.77
CA VAL A 44 9.83 6.97 2.22
C VAL A 44 11.00 6.84 3.20
N ALA A 45 12.14 7.47 2.90
CA ALA A 45 13.33 7.47 3.75
C ALA A 45 13.08 8.16 5.10
N ASP A 46 12.30 9.24 5.10
CA ASP A 46 11.85 9.95 6.30
C ASP A 46 10.99 9.05 7.19
N ARG A 47 9.91 8.46 6.63
CA ARG A 47 9.09 7.47 7.37
C ARG A 47 9.90 6.29 7.89
N TRP A 48 10.92 5.83 7.17
CA TRP A 48 11.77 4.73 7.60
C TRP A 48 12.58 5.07 8.87
N GLN A 49 12.98 6.33 9.03
CA GLN A 49 13.69 6.79 10.23
C GLN A 49 12.78 6.73 11.46
N ASP A 50 11.50 7.08 11.30
CA ASP A 50 10.50 7.05 12.37
C ASP A 50 10.01 5.62 12.72
N MET A 51 10.29 4.62 11.89
CA MET A 51 9.89 3.24 12.14
C MET A 51 10.76 2.55 13.20
N ASN A 52 10.11 1.80 14.10
CA ASN A 52 10.78 0.86 14.99
C ASN A 52 11.25 -0.42 14.24
N PRO A 53 12.07 -1.29 14.86
CA PRO A 53 12.59 -2.49 14.20
C PRO A 53 11.49 -3.39 13.61
N GLU A 54 10.40 -3.61 14.33
CA GLU A 54 9.29 -4.47 13.87
C GLU A 54 8.57 -3.87 12.66
N GLN A 55 8.40 -2.55 12.62
CA GLN A 55 7.82 -1.83 11.48
C GLN A 55 8.74 -1.90 10.25
N ARG A 56 10.07 -1.79 10.44
CA ARG A 56 11.05 -1.93 9.36
C ARG A 56 11.07 -3.35 8.79
N ASP A 57 10.95 -4.36 9.63
CA ASP A 57 10.88 -5.76 9.18
C ASP A 57 9.62 -6.03 8.35
N ARG A 58 8.46 -5.53 8.80
CA ARG A 58 7.21 -5.61 8.04
C ARG A 58 7.32 -4.91 6.70
N PHE A 59 7.81 -3.67 6.69
CA PHE A 59 8.00 -2.90 5.45
C PHE A 59 8.93 -3.62 4.47
N SER A 60 10.04 -4.17 4.96
CA SER A 60 10.99 -4.93 4.13
C SER A 60 10.36 -6.21 3.56
N SER A 61 9.52 -6.88 4.34
CA SER A 61 8.77 -8.06 3.89
C SER A 61 7.74 -7.70 2.80
N ASP A 62 7.01 -6.60 2.99
CA ASP A 62 6.04 -6.11 2.02
C ASP A 62 6.71 -5.72 0.70
N LEU A 63 7.90 -5.10 0.75
CA LEU A 63 8.68 -4.79 -0.43
C LEU A 63 9.11 -6.05 -1.18
N ARG A 64 9.65 -7.06 -0.50
CA ARG A 64 10.03 -8.34 -1.13
C ARG A 64 8.82 -9.00 -1.80
N ARG A 65 7.66 -8.96 -1.15
CA ARG A 65 6.41 -9.47 -1.72
C ARG A 65 6.00 -8.67 -2.95
N LEU A 66 6.10 -7.34 -2.92
CA LEU A 66 5.78 -6.49 -4.06
C LEU A 66 6.75 -6.72 -5.24
N GLU A 67 8.01 -6.99 -4.95
CA GLU A 67 9.03 -7.34 -5.93
C GLU A 67 8.71 -8.66 -6.64
N SER A 68 8.18 -9.65 -5.92
CA SER A 68 7.79 -10.94 -6.50
C SER A 68 6.48 -10.88 -7.31
N LEU A 69 5.68 -9.81 -7.21
CA LEU A 69 4.47 -9.64 -8.01
C LEU A 69 4.81 -9.35 -9.48
N SER A 70 4.09 -10.01 -10.38
CA SER A 70 4.13 -9.77 -11.81
C SER A 70 3.62 -8.36 -12.16
N PRO A 71 3.94 -7.84 -13.37
CA PRO A 71 3.43 -6.55 -13.82
C PRO A 71 1.89 -6.46 -13.79
N GLU A 72 1.21 -7.57 -14.06
CA GLU A 72 -0.24 -7.65 -14.05
C GLU A 72 -0.81 -7.57 -12.62
N GLU A 73 -0.26 -8.35 -11.70
CA GLU A 73 -0.65 -8.27 -10.28
C GLU A 73 -0.40 -6.88 -9.69
N ARG A 74 0.69 -6.21 -10.10
CA ARG A 74 0.95 -4.82 -9.72
C ARG A 74 -0.07 -3.84 -10.30
N ARG A 75 -0.59 -4.06 -11.52
CA ARG A 75 -1.70 -3.26 -12.08
C ARG A 75 -2.96 -3.48 -11.25
N GLN A 76 -3.34 -4.73 -11.02
CA GLN A 76 -4.52 -5.07 -10.24
C GLN A 76 -4.46 -4.49 -8.81
N LEU A 77 -3.29 -4.48 -8.17
CA LEU A 77 -3.11 -3.87 -6.85
C LEU A 77 -3.31 -2.34 -6.90
N ARG A 78 -2.76 -1.68 -7.91
CA ARG A 78 -2.96 -0.23 -8.12
C ARG A 78 -4.43 0.10 -8.37
N ASP A 79 -5.12 -0.70 -9.18
CA ASP A 79 -6.53 -0.49 -9.53
C ASP A 79 -7.44 -0.75 -8.33
N GLN A 80 -7.14 -1.76 -7.51
CA GLN A 80 -7.81 -1.98 -6.22
C GLN A 80 -7.60 -0.80 -5.28
N ARG A 81 -6.36 -0.30 -5.16
CA ARG A 81 -6.06 0.87 -4.33
C ARG A 81 -6.82 2.11 -4.81
N HIS A 82 -6.83 2.39 -6.12
CA HIS A 82 -7.58 3.51 -6.69
C HIS A 82 -9.08 3.42 -6.40
N ARG A 83 -9.68 2.23 -6.52
CA ARG A 83 -11.08 2.02 -6.17
C ARG A 83 -11.35 2.29 -4.69
N LEU A 84 -10.52 1.75 -3.80
CA LEU A 84 -10.63 2.01 -2.36
C LEU A 84 -10.40 3.48 -2.01
N GLU A 85 -9.59 4.20 -2.79
CA GLU A 85 -9.35 5.63 -2.65
C GLU A 85 -10.53 6.50 -3.10
N ALA A 86 -11.30 6.01 -4.07
CA ALA A 86 -12.49 6.68 -4.58
C ALA A 86 -13.75 6.48 -3.72
N LEU A 87 -13.75 5.51 -2.79
CA LEU A 87 -14.89 5.28 -1.89
C LEU A 87 -15.12 6.49 -0.97
N PRO A 88 -16.39 6.84 -0.64
CA PRO A 88 -16.73 7.79 0.42
C PRO A 88 -16.08 7.43 1.76
N GLU A 89 -15.81 8.44 2.60
CA GLU A 89 -15.11 8.23 3.87
C GLU A 89 -15.86 7.25 4.81
N ASP A 90 -17.19 7.31 4.82
CA ASP A 90 -18.05 6.42 5.61
C ASP A 90 -17.93 4.96 5.19
N GLU A 91 -17.90 4.70 3.88
CA GLU A 91 -17.66 3.36 3.35
C GLU A 91 -16.24 2.87 3.65
N ARG A 92 -15.24 3.74 3.50
CA ARG A 92 -13.85 3.41 3.87
C ARG A 92 -13.75 3.06 5.34
N ARG A 93 -14.47 3.75 6.22
CA ARG A 93 -14.53 3.46 7.66
C ARG A 93 -15.17 2.10 7.91
N LEU A 94 -16.32 1.82 7.31
CA LEU A 94 -16.99 0.52 7.43
C LEU A 94 -16.11 -0.64 6.95
N HIS A 95 -15.39 -0.46 5.84
CA HIS A 95 -14.42 -1.45 5.35
C HIS A 95 -13.29 -1.70 6.34
N ARG A 96 -12.73 -0.64 6.96
CA ARG A 96 -11.70 -0.77 8.01
C ARG A 96 -12.24 -1.53 9.22
N GLU A 97 -13.42 -1.17 9.71
CA GLU A 97 -14.04 -1.81 10.88
C GLU A 97 -14.30 -3.31 10.64
N ARG A 98 -14.85 -3.67 9.47
CA ARG A 98 -15.06 -5.07 9.08
C ARG A 98 -13.74 -5.84 9.04
N LEU A 99 -12.69 -5.24 8.46
CA LEU A 99 -11.38 -5.84 8.38
C LEU A 99 -10.74 -6.02 9.77
N GLU A 100 -10.82 -5.01 10.63
CA GLU A 100 -10.33 -5.09 12.00
C GLU A 100 -11.07 -6.16 12.82
N HIS A 101 -12.40 -6.23 12.70
CA HIS A 101 -13.17 -7.28 13.35
C HIS A 101 -12.71 -8.68 12.88
N PHE A 102 -12.57 -8.88 11.58
CA PHE A 102 -12.07 -10.15 11.02
C PHE A 102 -10.65 -10.49 11.52
N GLN A 103 -9.76 -9.49 11.62
CA GLN A 103 -8.40 -9.68 12.15
C GLN A 103 -8.37 -9.96 13.66
N ARG A 104 -9.43 -9.67 14.40
CA ARG A 104 -9.57 -10.01 15.83
C ARG A 104 -10.12 -11.42 16.05
N LEU A 105 -10.78 -12.02 15.05
CA LEU A 105 -11.29 -13.39 15.14
C LEU A 105 -10.14 -14.40 15.33
N SER A 106 -10.42 -15.45 16.11
CA SER A 106 -9.52 -16.59 16.31
C SER A 106 -9.34 -17.39 15.01
N PRO A 107 -8.28 -18.20 14.89
CA PRO A 107 -8.09 -19.10 13.75
C PRO A 107 -9.31 -20.00 13.50
N GLU A 108 -9.90 -20.55 14.58
CA GLU A 108 -11.07 -21.44 14.52
C GLU A 108 -12.32 -20.70 14.03
N GLU A 109 -12.56 -19.48 14.53
CA GLU A 109 -13.68 -18.64 14.07
C GLU A 109 -13.54 -18.28 12.59
N ARG A 110 -12.32 -17.98 12.13
CA ARG A 110 -12.05 -17.71 10.70
C ARG A 110 -12.26 -18.95 9.84
N GLU A 111 -11.87 -20.13 10.32
CA GLU A 111 -12.08 -21.37 9.59
C GLU A 111 -13.58 -21.69 9.50
N HIS A 112 -14.32 -21.53 10.59
CA HIS A 112 -15.77 -21.73 10.57
C HIS A 112 -16.49 -20.77 9.60
N LEU A 113 -16.07 -19.50 9.54
CA LEU A 113 -16.57 -18.55 8.53
C LEU A 113 -16.24 -19.00 7.10
N ARG A 114 -15.04 -19.55 6.89
CA ARG A 114 -14.60 -20.05 5.59
C ARG A 114 -15.40 -21.30 5.17
N GLU A 115 -15.57 -22.26 6.06
CA GLU A 115 -16.39 -23.45 5.85
C GLU A 115 -17.83 -23.07 5.50
N ARG A 116 -18.42 -22.17 6.28
CA ARG A 116 -19.76 -21.65 6.01
C ARG A 116 -19.84 -21.00 4.63
N TRP A 117 -18.85 -20.19 4.25
CA TRP A 117 -18.78 -19.59 2.92
C TRP A 117 -18.68 -20.64 1.81
N LEU A 118 -17.88 -21.70 2.01
CA LEU A 118 -17.73 -22.80 1.06
C LEU A 118 -18.99 -23.65 0.91
N GLN A 119 -19.81 -23.75 1.96
CA GLN A 119 -21.10 -24.44 1.94
C GLN A 119 -22.24 -23.61 1.33
N MET A 120 -22.12 -22.27 1.29
CA MET A 120 -23.13 -21.39 0.67
C MET A 120 -23.27 -21.63 -0.83
N SER A 121 -24.51 -21.53 -1.33
CA SER A 121 -24.82 -21.57 -2.75
C SER A 121 -24.25 -20.35 -3.50
N PRO A 122 -24.04 -20.45 -4.82
CA PRO A 122 -23.62 -19.29 -5.62
C PRO A 122 -24.56 -18.09 -5.52
N GLU A 123 -25.86 -18.30 -5.28
CA GLU A 123 -26.86 -17.25 -5.08
C GLU A 123 -26.71 -16.59 -3.72
N GLU A 124 -26.51 -17.36 -2.65
CA GLU A 124 -26.27 -16.83 -1.30
C GLU A 124 -24.98 -15.99 -1.25
N ARG A 125 -23.91 -16.47 -1.91
CA ARG A 125 -22.66 -15.70 -2.05
C ARG A 125 -22.81 -14.44 -2.90
N ARG A 126 -23.72 -14.43 -3.87
CA ARG A 126 -24.05 -13.24 -4.67
C ARG A 126 -24.82 -12.24 -3.82
N ALA A 127 -25.84 -12.68 -3.10
CA ALA A 127 -26.63 -11.85 -2.20
C ALA A 127 -25.77 -11.20 -1.12
N ILE A 128 -24.79 -11.90 -0.53
CA ILE A 128 -23.86 -11.29 0.45
C ILE A 128 -22.97 -10.23 -0.19
N ARG A 129 -22.44 -10.48 -1.39
CA ARG A 129 -21.63 -9.50 -2.13
C ARG A 129 -22.45 -8.27 -2.53
N GLU A 130 -23.68 -8.48 -3.00
CA GLU A 130 -24.61 -7.40 -3.32
C GLU A 130 -25.01 -6.63 -2.08
N ARG A 131 -25.24 -7.28 -0.93
CA ARG A 131 -25.53 -6.60 0.33
C ARG A 131 -24.33 -5.79 0.86
N GLY A 132 -23.11 -6.28 0.58
CA GLY A 132 -21.88 -5.52 0.78
C GLY A 132 -21.80 -4.29 -0.13
N ARG A 133 -22.33 -4.41 -1.35
CA ARG A 133 -22.35 -3.37 -2.40
C ARG A 133 -23.52 -2.39 -2.30
N VAL A 134 -24.66 -2.78 -1.74
CA VAL A 134 -25.84 -1.94 -1.56
C VAL A 134 -25.69 -1.03 -0.33
N SER A 135 -24.65 -1.24 0.48
CA SER A 135 -24.18 -0.21 1.41
C SER A 135 -23.32 0.86 0.72
N GLU A 136 -23.12 0.78 -0.61
CA GLU A 136 -22.39 1.73 -1.48
C GLU A 136 -23.34 2.68 -2.27
N ASP A 137 -24.64 2.76 -1.94
CA ASP A 137 -25.63 3.69 -2.57
C ASP A 137 -26.28 4.60 -1.51
#